data_AF-A0A5N8HFM2-F1
#
_entry.id   AF-A0A5N8HFM2-F1
#
_cell.length_a   1.000
_cell.length_b   1.000
_cell.length_c   1.000
_cell.angle_alpha   90.00
_cell.angle_beta   90.00
_cell.angle_gamma   90.00
#
_symmetry.space_group_name_H-M   'P 1'
#
loop_
_entity.id
_entity.type
_entity.pdbx_description
1 polymer ?
#
loop_
_entity_poly.entity_id
_entity_poly.type
_entity_poly.pdbx_seq_one_letter_code
_entity_poly.pdbx_strand_id
1 'polypeptide(L)'
;PLTSEQQTAWQKIHNDFYAQSSALQQQLVTKRYEYNALLAANPPDSSKINAVAKEMENLRQSLDELRVKRDIAMAEAGIPRGAGMGMGYGGCGGGGHMGMGHW
;
A
#
# COMPACT_ATOMS: atom_id res chain seq x y z
N PRO A 1 20.91 3.51 13.98
CA PRO A 1 20.21 2.32 14.50
C PRO A 1 19.06 2.79 15.40
N LEU A 2 17.89 2.13 15.37
CA LEU A 2 16.79 2.50 16.28
C LEU A 2 17.13 2.17 17.72
N THR A 3 16.65 2.98 18.66
CA THR A 3 16.62 2.59 20.09
C THR A 3 15.59 1.48 20.32
N SER A 4 15.68 0.77 21.45
CA SER A 4 14.70 -0.27 21.81
C SER A 4 13.27 0.27 21.91
N GLU A 5 13.11 1.50 22.38
CA GLU A 5 11.83 2.20 22.44
C GLU A 5 11.31 2.51 21.04
N GLN A 6 12.16 3.03 20.16
CA GLN A 6 11.81 3.30 18.76
C GLN A 6 11.48 2.01 17.99
N GLN A 7 12.18 0.91 18.27
CA GLN A 7 11.87 -0.40 17.70
C GLN A 7 10.50 -0.90 18.12
N THR A 8 10.15 -0.75 19.40
CA THR A 8 8.84 -1.16 19.93
C THR A 8 7.72 -0.31 19.32
N ALA A 9 7.91 1.01 19.27
CA ALA A 9 6.98 1.93 18.62
C ALA A 9 6.82 1.61 17.12
N TRP A 10 7.92 1.34 16.43
CA TRP A 10 7.92 0.95 15.02
C TRP A 10 7.07 -0.30 14.77
N GLN A 11 7.29 -1.37 15.55
CA GLN A 11 6.56 -2.62 15.43
C GLN A 11 5.06 -2.40 15.63
N LYS A 12 4.69 -1.65 16.67
CA LYS A 12 3.28 -1.32 16.94
C LYS A 12 2.65 -0.54 15.79
N ILE A 13 3.29 0.54 15.33
CA ILE A 13 2.77 1.38 14.24
C ILE A 13 2.62 0.56 12.95
N HIS A 14 3.57 -0.33 12.66
CA HIS A 14 3.51 -1.18 11.48
C HIS A 14 2.38 -2.22 11.56
N ASN A 15 2.24 -2.89 12.72
CA ASN A 15 1.17 -3.86 12.95
C ASN A 15 -0.21 -3.20 12.87
N ASP A 16 -0.37 -2.02 13.48
CA ASP A 16 -1.63 -1.26 13.45
C ASP A 16 -1.98 -0.87 12.00
N PHE A 17 -1.00 -0.39 11.23
CA PHE A 17 -1.19 -0.08 9.81
C PHE A 17 -1.58 -1.32 9.00
N TYR A 18 -0.91 -2.47 9.21
CA TYR A 18 -1.21 -3.70 8.49
C TYR A 18 -2.62 -4.21 8.83
N ALA A 19 -2.99 -4.22 10.11
CA ALA A 19 -4.33 -4.63 10.55
C ALA A 19 -5.42 -3.77 9.89
N GLN A 20 -5.23 -2.44 9.85
CA GLN A 20 -6.20 -1.51 9.27
C GLN A 20 -6.22 -1.54 7.73
N SER A 21 -5.09 -1.81 7.08
CA SER A 21 -4.98 -1.75 5.61
C SER A 21 -5.24 -3.08 4.91
N SER A 22 -5.13 -4.22 5.59
CA SER A 22 -5.22 -5.56 4.99
C SER A 22 -6.52 -5.77 4.19
N ALA A 23 -7.68 -5.44 4.77
CA ALA A 23 -8.98 -5.58 4.11
C ALA A 23 -9.10 -4.68 2.88
N LEU A 24 -8.63 -3.42 2.97
CA LEU A 24 -8.64 -2.48 1.85
C LEU A 24 -7.74 -2.93 0.69
N GLN A 25 -6.57 -3.49 1.01
CA GLN A 25 -5.67 -4.07 0.01
C GLN A 25 -6.31 -5.28 -0.68
N GLN A 26 -6.97 -6.16 0.08
CA GLN A 26 -7.70 -7.29 -0.48
C GLN A 26 -8.83 -6.82 -1.40
N GLN A 27 -9.63 -5.83 -0.98
CA GLN A 27 -10.68 -5.25 -1.81
C GLN A 27 -10.13 -4.64 -3.10
N LEU A 28 -9.00 -3.92 -3.03
CA LEU A 28 -8.37 -3.34 -4.21
C LEU A 28 -7.90 -4.42 -5.22
N VAL A 29 -7.35 -5.53 -4.72
CA VAL A 29 -6.97 -6.67 -5.56
C VAL A 29 -8.19 -7.29 -6.23
N THR A 30 -9.28 -7.53 -5.47
CA THR A 30 -10.52 -8.05 -6.03
C THR A 30 -11.09 -7.13 -7.11
N LYS A 31 -11.14 -5.82 -6.86
CA LYS A 31 -11.62 -4.84 -7.84
C LYS A 31 -10.75 -4.78 -9.09
N ARG A 32 -9.44 -4.98 -8.96
CA ARG A 32 -8.53 -5.09 -10.11
C ARG A 32 -8.81 -6.33 -10.97
N TYR A 33 -9.13 -7.46 -10.36
CA TYR A 33 -9.56 -8.65 -11.11
C TYR A 33 -10.91 -8.41 -11.83
N GLU A 34 -11.87 -7.78 -11.15
CA GLU A 34 -13.16 -7.41 -11.73
C GLU A 34 -12.97 -6.47 -12.93
N TYR A 35 -12.16 -5.42 -12.77
CA TYR A 35 -11.81 -4.48 -13.84
C TYR A 35 -11.21 -5.19 -15.05
N ASN A 36 -10.23 -6.07 -14.84
CA ASN A 36 -9.59 -6.83 -15.91
C ASN A 36 -10.56 -7.80 -16.61
N ALA A 37 -11.47 -8.43 -15.86
CA ALA A 37 -12.49 -9.31 -16.42
C ALA A 37 -13.48 -8.53 -17.30
N LEU A 38 -13.87 -7.32 -16.88
CA LEU A 38 -14.75 -6.43 -17.66
C LEU A 38 -14.06 -5.93 -18.94
N LEU A 39 -12.75 -5.65 -18.89
CA LEU A 39 -11.97 -5.30 -20.08
C LEU A 39 -11.85 -6.46 -21.08
N ALA A 40 -11.78 -7.69 -20.59
CA ALA A 40 -11.69 -8.89 -21.43
C ALA A 40 -13.04 -9.33 -22.03
N ALA A 41 -14.16 -8.77 -21.56
CA ALA A 41 -15.49 -9.07 -22.08
C ALA A 41 -15.67 -8.54 -23.51
N ASN A 42 -16.55 -9.18 -24.30
CA ASN A 42 -16.84 -8.76 -25.67
C ASN A 42 -18.36 -8.66 -25.91
N PRO A 43 -18.92 -7.45 -26.15
CA PRO A 43 -18.23 -6.16 -26.10
C PRO A 43 -17.90 -5.73 -24.65
N PRO A 44 -16.85 -4.93 -24.43
CA PRO A 44 -16.58 -4.35 -23.12
C PRO A 44 -17.70 -3.42 -22.64
N ASP A 45 -18.09 -3.55 -21.37
CA ASP A 45 -19.09 -2.67 -20.75
C ASP A 45 -18.41 -1.43 -20.14
N SER A 46 -18.27 -0.38 -20.95
CA SER A 46 -17.58 0.86 -20.56
C SER A 46 -18.17 1.53 -19.31
N SER A 47 -19.47 1.39 -19.06
CA SER A 47 -20.12 1.96 -17.87
C SER A 47 -19.63 1.25 -16.60
N LYS A 48 -19.64 -0.09 -16.60
CA LYS A 48 -19.14 -0.88 -15.46
C LYS A 48 -17.65 -0.71 -15.25
N ILE A 49 -16.86 -0.67 -16.33
CA ILE A 49 -15.41 -0.44 -16.25
C ILE A 49 -15.12 0.89 -15.53
N ASN A 50 -15.80 1.96 -15.91
CA ASN A 50 -15.63 3.27 -15.27
C ASN A 50 -16.12 3.29 -13.81
N ALA A 51 -17.19 2.55 -13.49
CA ALA A 51 -17.67 2.42 -12.12
C ALA A 51 -16.62 1.72 -11.23
N VAL A 52 -16.10 0.57 -11.66
CA VAL A 52 -15.07 -0.18 -10.91
C VAL A 52 -13.78 0.65 -10.79
N ALA A 53 -13.39 1.40 -11.83
CA ALA A 53 -12.23 2.30 -11.75
C ALA A 53 -12.37 3.35 -10.65
N LYS A 54 -13.55 3.98 -10.51
CA LYS A 54 -13.84 4.94 -9.43
C LYS A 54 -13.81 4.29 -8.05
N GLU A 55 -14.36 3.08 -7.92
CA GLU A 55 -14.28 2.33 -6.66
C GLU A 55 -12.83 2.02 -6.27
N MET A 56 -11.98 1.64 -7.24
CA MET A 56 -10.55 1.44 -7.02
C MET A 56 -9.83 2.72 -6.58
N GLU A 57 -10.17 3.87 -7.16
CA GLU A 57 -9.64 5.18 -6.77
C GLU A 57 -9.99 5.50 -5.31
N ASN A 58 -11.25 5.33 -4.91
CA ASN A 58 -11.70 5.55 -3.52
C ASN A 58 -10.98 4.63 -2.52
N LEU A 59 -10.77 3.35 -2.88
CA LEU A 59 -10.01 2.40 -2.07
C LEU A 59 -8.54 2.81 -1.93
N ARG A 60 -7.91 3.30 -3.02
CA ARG A 60 -6.53 3.80 -3.00
C ARG A 60 -6.42 5.04 -2.11
N GLN A 61 -7.36 5.97 -2.21
CA GLN A 61 -7.40 7.15 -1.33
C GLN A 61 -7.48 6.75 0.14
N SER A 62 -8.33 5.78 0.49
CA SER A 62 -8.46 5.28 1.87
C SER A 62 -7.15 4.65 2.36
N LEU A 63 -6.44 3.90 1.50
CA LEU A 63 -5.11 3.35 1.82
C LEU A 63 -4.06 4.43 2.01
N ASP A 64 -4.09 5.48 1.20
CA ASP A 64 -3.16 6.61 1.29
C ASP A 64 -3.35 7.40 2.58
N GLU A 65 -4.60 7.59 3.02
CA GLU A 65 -4.88 8.17 4.35
C GLU A 65 -4.27 7.35 5.49
N LEU A 66 -4.35 6.02 5.43
CA LEU A 66 -3.70 5.14 6.43
C LEU A 66 -2.17 5.25 6.38
N ARG A 67 -1.59 5.37 5.18
CA ARG A 67 -0.14 5.57 5.00
C ARG A 67 0.32 6.91 5.60
N VAL A 68 -0.44 7.97 5.37
CA VAL A 68 -0.17 9.29 5.96
C VAL A 68 -0.24 9.22 7.49
N LYS A 69 -1.27 8.59 8.06
CA LYS A 69 -1.38 8.40 9.52
C LYS A 69 -0.19 7.63 10.10
N ARG A 70 0.23 6.55 9.44
CA ARG A 70 1.43 5.78 9.83
C ARG A 70 2.68 6.66 9.79
N ASP A 71 2.86 7.44 8.73
CA ASP A 71 4.06 8.27 8.54
C ASP A 71 4.13 9.41 9.56
N ILE A 72 2.99 10.01 9.93
CA ILE A 72 2.88 10.96 11.04
C ILE A 72 3.28 10.29 12.36
N ALA A 73 2.70 9.14 12.69
CA ALA A 73 3.01 8.42 13.93
C ALA A 73 4.50 8.02 14.03
N MET A 74 5.11 7.66 12.90
CA MET A 74 6.55 7.37 12.82
C MET A 74 7.40 8.61 13.09
N ALA A 75 7.02 9.76 12.53
CA ALA A 75 7.70 11.03 12.76
C ALA A 75 7.58 11.50 14.22
N GLU A 76 6.39 11.38 14.81
CA GLU A 76 6.13 11.70 16.22
C GLU A 76 6.92 10.81 17.18
N ALA A 77 7.11 9.53 16.84
CA ALA A 77 7.96 8.60 17.59
C ALA A 77 9.47 8.83 17.35
N GLY A 78 9.86 9.85 16.58
CA GLY A 78 11.25 10.16 16.25
C GLY A 78 11.95 9.07 15.43
N ILE A 79 11.18 8.23 14.73
CA ILE A 79 11.70 7.12 13.93
C ILE A 79 12.10 7.65 12.54
N PRO A 80 13.38 7.59 12.14
CA PRO A 80 13.81 8.09 10.84
C PRO A 80 13.11 7.34 9.68
N ARG A 81 12.75 8.08 8.61
CA ARG A 81 12.27 7.46 7.37
C ARG A 81 13.37 6.54 6.81
N GLY A 82 13.07 5.25 6.70
CA GLY A 82 14.02 4.21 6.27
C GLY A 82 14.68 3.42 7.41
N ALA A 83 14.46 3.78 8.68
CA ALA A 83 15.01 3.06 9.82
C ALA A 83 14.18 1.84 10.25
N GLY A 84 13.61 1.10 9.30
CA GLY A 84 12.88 -0.14 9.59
C GLY A 84 13.79 -1.22 10.16
N MET A 85 13.24 -2.08 11.01
CA MET A 85 13.89 -3.30 11.55
C MET A 85 13.98 -4.40 10.49
N GLY A 86 14.64 -4.07 9.38
CA GLY A 86 14.90 -4.94 8.27
C GLY A 86 15.95 -4.29 7.39
N MET A 87 17.12 -4.94 7.29
CA MET A 87 17.85 -4.94 6.04
C MET A 87 16.87 -5.34 4.92
N GLY A 88 16.32 -4.36 4.21
CA GLY A 88 15.33 -4.60 3.17
C GLY A 88 14.52 -3.33 2.89
N TYR A 89 14.70 -2.78 1.69
CA TYR A 89 14.10 -1.57 1.13
C TYR A 89 14.83 -0.24 1.39
N GLY A 90 15.99 -0.11 0.71
CA GLY A 90 16.43 1.17 0.18
C GLY A 90 17.81 1.63 0.65
N GLY A 91 18.88 0.97 0.22
CA GLY A 91 20.25 1.46 0.47
C GLY A 91 21.37 0.62 -0.13
N CYS A 92 21.59 0.77 -1.45
CA CYS A 92 22.79 0.41 -2.23
C CYS A 92 23.06 -1.07 -2.54
N GLY A 93 22.86 -1.47 -3.79
CA GLY A 93 23.36 -2.73 -4.37
C GLY A 93 22.42 -3.33 -5.41
N GLY A 94 22.89 -3.41 -6.66
CA GLY A 94 22.08 -3.72 -7.84
C GLY A 94 21.46 -5.13 -7.88
N GLY A 95 20.49 -5.28 -8.78
CA GLY A 95 19.94 -6.58 -9.15
C GLY A 95 18.43 -6.57 -9.37
N GLY A 96 18.02 -6.21 -10.58
CA GLY A 96 16.81 -6.72 -11.23
C GLY A 96 15.50 -6.67 -10.45
N HIS A 97 14.78 -5.56 -10.53
CA HIS A 97 13.32 -5.63 -10.49
C HIS A 97 12.82 -5.06 -11.80
N MET A 98 12.45 -5.96 -12.70
CA MET A 98 11.68 -5.63 -13.89
C MET A 98 10.47 -4.82 -13.42
N GLY A 99 10.37 -3.59 -13.92
CA GLY A 99 9.18 -2.79 -13.79
C GLY A 99 7.99 -3.60 -14.27
N MET A 100 7.03 -3.83 -13.38
CA MET A 100 5.71 -4.29 -13.76
C MET A 100 4.69 -3.33 -13.16
N GLY A 101 4.35 -2.34 -13.97
CA GLY A 101 3.07 -1.65 -13.95
C GLY A 101 2.84 -0.73 -12.77
N HIS A 102 3.33 0.50 -12.88
CA HIS A 102 2.51 1.63 -12.43
C HIS A 102 1.27 1.68 -13.30
N TRP A 103 0.17 1.12 -12.76
CA TRP A 103 -1.21 1.49 -13.07
C TRP A 103 -2.00 1.36 -11.75
#